data_AF-A0A7Y2JHL4-F1
#
_entry.id   AF-A0A7Y2JHL4-F1
#
_cell.length_a   1.000
_cell.length_b   1.000
_cell.length_c   1.000
_cell.angle_alpha   90.00
_cell.angle_beta   90.00
_cell.angle_gamma   90.00
#
_symmetry.space_group_name_H-M   'P 1'
#
loop_
_entity.id
_entity.type
_entity.pdbx_description
1 polymer ?
#
loop_
_entity_poly.entity_id
_entity_poly.type
_entity_poly.pdbx_seq_one_letter_code
_entity_poly.pdbx_strand_id
1 'polypeptide(L)'
;ASAFEIVIDFTEENNYEFIEAYGFDVFPSDVTLVYILWDTLNGQDIWRLMPQTVPFEDGDLVYNFDFTIDDVRFFLDGTTDFSTLDPVWTEGQVFRVVVIPADNVDSIDVSDINNVMQLGNIQSFDIR
;
A
#
# COMPACT_ATOMS: atom_id res chain seq x y z
N ALA A 1 8.49 14.88 0.08
CA ALA A 1 8.17 13.48 -0.24
C ALA A 1 7.29 13.48 -1.48
N SER A 2 7.33 12.42 -2.26
CA SER A 2 6.43 12.21 -3.40
C SER A 2 5.46 11.11 -3.04
N ALA A 3 4.19 11.24 -3.44
CA ALA A 3 3.15 10.32 -3.02
C ALA A 3 2.00 10.25 -4.02
N PHE A 4 1.32 9.10 -4.08
CA PHE A 4 0.13 8.89 -4.90
C PHE A 4 -0.84 7.90 -4.24
N GLU A 5 -2.09 7.90 -4.70
CA GLU A 5 -3.14 6.96 -4.32
C GLU A 5 -3.53 6.15 -5.56
N ILE A 6 -3.79 4.86 -5.38
CA ILE A 6 -4.15 3.95 -6.47
C ILE A 6 -5.21 2.95 -6.01
N VAL A 7 -6.12 2.60 -6.91
CA VAL A 7 -7.13 1.55 -6.72
C VAL A 7 -6.75 0.33 -7.55
N ILE A 8 -6.71 -0.85 -6.93
CA ILE A 8 -6.26 -2.09 -7.55
C ILE A 8 -7.32 -3.17 -7.38
N ASP A 9 -7.60 -3.88 -8.47
CA ASP A 9 -8.31 -5.15 -8.47
C ASP A 9 -7.28 -6.29 -8.61
N PHE A 10 -7.20 -7.17 -7.63
CA PHE A 10 -6.39 -8.39 -7.66
C PHE A 10 -7.23 -9.52 -8.25
N THR A 11 -6.92 -9.95 -9.45
CA THR A 11 -7.71 -10.93 -10.19
C THR A 11 -6.86 -12.11 -10.63
N GLU A 12 -7.50 -13.22 -11.01
CA GLU A 12 -6.77 -14.35 -11.60
C GLU A 12 -6.03 -13.92 -12.90
N GLU A 13 -6.60 -12.98 -13.67
CA GLU A 13 -5.99 -12.49 -14.92
C GLU A 13 -4.65 -11.79 -14.70
N ASN A 14 -4.52 -11.03 -13.60
CA ASN A 14 -3.26 -10.37 -13.24
C ASN A 14 -2.42 -11.17 -12.23
N ASN A 15 -2.73 -12.45 -12.02
CA ASN A 15 -2.07 -13.30 -11.03
C ASN A 15 -2.07 -12.71 -9.61
N TYR A 16 -3.10 -11.93 -9.27
CA TYR A 16 -3.23 -11.22 -8.00
C TYR A 16 -2.04 -10.29 -7.70
N GLU A 17 -1.50 -9.64 -8.72
CA GLU A 17 -0.46 -8.63 -8.60
C GLU A 17 -0.68 -7.40 -9.51
N PHE A 18 -0.06 -6.29 -9.13
CA PHE A 18 -0.04 -5.05 -9.89
C PHE A 18 1.29 -4.32 -9.70
N ILE A 19 1.85 -3.75 -10.77
CA ILE A 19 3.12 -3.00 -10.73
C ILE A 19 2.84 -1.58 -11.20
N GLU A 20 3.23 -0.60 -10.39
CA GLU A 20 3.06 0.82 -10.69
C GLU A 20 4.41 1.53 -10.69
N ALA A 21 4.75 2.19 -11.80
CA ALA A 21 5.93 3.03 -11.88
C ALA A 21 5.73 4.31 -11.05
N TYR A 22 6.77 4.82 -10.37
CA TYR A 22 6.61 6.00 -9.53
C TYR A 22 6.17 7.24 -10.30
N GLY A 23 6.60 7.42 -11.55
CA GLY A 23 6.34 8.65 -12.31
C GLY A 23 7.05 9.90 -11.74
N PHE A 24 7.98 9.71 -10.80
CA PHE A 24 8.89 10.71 -10.24
C PHE A 24 10.21 10.06 -9.86
N ASP A 25 11.25 10.87 -9.64
CA ASP A 25 12.58 10.37 -9.28
C ASP A 25 12.58 9.81 -7.84
N VAL A 26 13.07 8.57 -7.69
CA VAL A 26 13.33 7.91 -6.40
C VAL A 26 14.82 7.62 -6.29
N PHE A 27 15.41 7.95 -5.14
CA PHE A 27 16.84 7.75 -4.91
C PHE A 27 17.09 6.45 -4.11
N PRO A 28 18.26 5.82 -4.23
CA PRO A 28 18.58 4.59 -3.49
C PRO A 28 18.54 4.72 -1.96
N SER A 29 18.63 5.95 -1.44
CA SER A 29 18.47 6.25 -0.02
C SER A 29 17.01 6.42 0.41
N ASP A 30 16.08 6.55 -0.52
CA ASP A 30 14.69 6.80 -0.18
C ASP A 30 14.01 5.52 0.28
N VAL A 31 12.99 5.68 1.12
CA VAL A 31 12.18 4.60 1.65
C VAL A 31 10.77 4.73 1.09
N THR A 32 10.27 3.65 0.49
CA THR A 32 8.88 3.53 0.03
C THR A 32 8.04 2.90 1.12
N LEU A 33 6.98 3.61 1.51
CA LEU A 33 5.96 3.13 2.45
C LEU A 33 4.64 2.96 1.69
N VAL A 34 3.97 1.84 1.93
CA VAL A 34 2.67 1.55 1.34
C VAL A 34 1.65 1.33 2.45
N TYR A 35 0.51 2.01 2.33
CA TYR A 35 -0.62 1.87 3.22
C TYR A 35 -1.82 1.36 2.45
N ILE A 36 -2.60 0.47 3.07
CA ILE A 36 -3.89 0.02 2.57
C ILE A 36 -5.02 0.71 3.33
N LEU A 37 -6.05 1.15 2.62
CA LEU A 37 -7.30 1.60 3.23
C LEU A 37 -7.99 0.39 3.84
N TRP A 38 -8.07 0.35 5.17
CA TRP A 38 -8.57 -0.81 5.88
C TRP A 38 -10.04 -0.72 6.23
N ASP A 39 -10.49 0.47 6.65
CA ASP A 39 -11.86 0.69 7.12
C ASP A 39 -12.18 2.20 7.10
N THR A 40 -13.44 2.54 7.38
CA THR A 40 -13.89 3.91 7.59
C THR A 40 -14.66 4.00 8.90
N LEU A 41 -14.29 4.94 9.77
CA LEU A 41 -14.95 5.15 11.05
C LEU A 41 -15.44 6.60 11.16
N ASN A 42 -16.76 6.79 11.22
CA ASN A 42 -17.39 8.11 11.25
C ASN A 42 -16.98 9.02 10.08
N GLY A 43 -16.75 8.44 8.90
CA GLY A 43 -16.28 9.16 7.70
C GLY A 43 -14.78 9.49 7.71
N GLN A 44 -14.02 8.98 8.68
CA GLN A 44 -12.57 9.05 8.69
C GLN A 44 -11.99 7.72 8.20
N ASP A 45 -11.15 7.79 7.17
CA ASP A 45 -10.41 6.63 6.65
C ASP A 45 -9.40 6.12 7.67
N ILE A 46 -9.34 4.80 7.81
CA ILE A 46 -8.37 4.06 8.63
C ILE A 46 -7.36 3.41 7.70
N TRP A 47 -6.13 3.89 7.75
CA TRP A 47 -5.02 3.38 6.95
C TRP A 47 -4.14 2.48 7.80
N ARG A 48 -3.62 1.40 7.20
CA ARG A 48 -2.64 0.52 7.85
C ARG A 48 -1.40 0.37 6.99
N LEU A 49 -0.24 0.48 7.60
CA LEU A 49 1.04 0.21 6.95
C LEU A 49 1.11 -1.27 6.56
N MET A 50 1.49 -1.55 5.32
CA MET A 50 1.66 -2.92 4.82
C MET A 50 2.97 -3.55 5.29
N PRO A 51 3.05 -4.90 5.40
CA PRO A 51 2.02 -5.88 5.03
C PRO A 51 0.85 -5.98 6.02
N GLN A 52 -0.27 -6.56 5.60
CA GLN A 52 -1.43 -6.86 6.45
C GLN A 52 -1.91 -8.29 6.23
N THR A 53 -2.16 -9.03 7.31
CA THR A 53 -2.63 -10.43 7.28
C THR A 53 -4.06 -10.54 7.78
N VAL A 54 -4.90 -11.24 7.02
CA VAL A 54 -6.28 -11.61 7.38
C VAL A 54 -6.36 -13.13 7.52
N PRO A 55 -6.73 -13.65 8.71
CA PRO A 55 -6.92 -15.09 8.89
C PRO A 55 -8.25 -15.56 8.29
N PHE A 56 -8.22 -16.69 7.59
CA PHE A 56 -9.37 -17.42 7.08
C PHE A 56 -9.42 -18.83 7.71
N GLU A 57 -10.50 -19.57 7.47
CA GLU A 57 -10.64 -20.93 8.00
C GLU A 57 -9.67 -21.93 7.34
N ASP A 58 -9.31 -21.69 6.08
CA ASP A 58 -8.47 -22.55 5.24
C ASP A 58 -7.01 -22.07 5.12
N GLY A 59 -6.70 -20.89 5.66
CA GLY A 59 -5.38 -20.29 5.56
C GLY A 59 -5.37 -18.82 5.94
N ASP A 60 -4.56 -18.04 5.25
CA ASP A 60 -4.42 -16.61 5.42
C ASP A 60 -4.33 -15.89 4.08
N LEU A 61 -4.81 -14.66 4.06
CA LEU A 61 -4.57 -13.69 3.01
C LEU A 61 -3.58 -12.65 3.53
N VAL A 62 -2.57 -12.32 2.73
CA VAL A 62 -1.59 -11.28 3.04
C VAL A 62 -1.56 -10.27 1.92
N TYR A 63 -1.93 -9.03 2.21
CA TYR A 63 -1.63 -7.91 1.31
C TYR A 63 -0.17 -7.53 1.51
N ASN A 64 0.63 -7.67 0.46
CA ASN A 64 2.07 -7.44 0.52
C ASN A 64 2.55 -6.53 -0.62
N PHE A 65 3.76 -5.99 -0.45
CA PHE A 65 4.39 -5.16 -1.46
C PHE A 65 5.91 -5.35 -1.47
N ASP A 66 6.50 -5.12 -2.62
CA ASP A 66 7.93 -4.90 -2.79
C ASP A 66 8.14 -3.68 -3.70
N PHE A 67 9.36 -3.16 -3.74
CA PHE A 67 9.65 -1.99 -4.56
C PHE A 67 11.09 -1.96 -5.05
N THR A 68 11.27 -1.26 -6.16
CA THR A 68 12.57 -0.90 -6.72
C THR A 68 12.73 0.62 -6.70
N ILE A 69 13.75 1.14 -7.38
CA ILE A 69 13.89 2.58 -7.64
C ILE A 69 12.93 3.06 -8.73
N ASP A 70 12.37 2.15 -9.53
CA ASP A 70 11.57 2.46 -10.71
C ASP A 70 10.07 2.30 -10.45
N ASP A 71 9.71 1.33 -9.60
CA ASP A 71 8.34 0.91 -9.37
C ASP A 71 8.07 0.39 -7.95
N VAL A 72 6.79 0.23 -7.66
CA VAL A 72 6.24 -0.50 -6.52
C VAL A 72 5.32 -1.60 -7.04
N ARG A 73 5.46 -2.81 -6.50
CA ARG A 73 4.60 -3.97 -6.79
C ARG A 73 3.74 -4.28 -5.59
N PHE A 74 2.46 -4.47 -5.85
CA PHE A 74 1.45 -4.91 -4.89
C PHE A 74 1.03 -6.32 -5.25
N PHE A 75 0.89 -7.20 -4.27
CA PHE A 75 0.46 -8.57 -4.53
C PHE A 75 -0.22 -9.20 -3.32
N LEU A 76 -1.09 -10.18 -3.60
CA LEU A 76 -1.62 -11.07 -2.58
C LEU A 76 -0.64 -12.24 -2.35
N ASP A 77 -0.41 -12.56 -1.09
CA ASP A 77 0.39 -13.69 -0.62
C ASP A 77 -0.42 -14.45 0.46
N GLY A 78 0.09 -15.59 0.94
CA GLY A 78 -0.59 -16.43 1.93
C GLY A 78 -1.02 -17.78 1.39
N THR A 79 -1.92 -18.43 2.13
CA THR A 79 -2.25 -19.86 1.95
C THR A 79 -3.72 -20.15 1.62
N THR A 80 -4.62 -19.19 1.77
CA THR A 80 -6.03 -19.34 1.36
C THR A 80 -6.17 -19.37 -0.17
N ASP A 81 -7.25 -19.95 -0.68
CA ASP A 81 -7.52 -19.96 -2.13
C ASP A 81 -8.13 -18.63 -2.59
N PHE A 82 -7.31 -17.78 -3.20
CA PHE A 82 -7.70 -16.45 -3.66
C PHE A 82 -8.87 -16.47 -4.67
N SER A 83 -9.01 -17.55 -5.44
CA SER A 83 -10.10 -17.67 -6.43
C SER A 83 -11.48 -17.84 -5.80
N THR A 84 -11.52 -18.12 -4.50
CA THR A 84 -12.74 -18.35 -3.73
C THR A 84 -13.11 -17.18 -2.81
N LEU A 85 -12.23 -16.17 -2.72
CA LEU A 85 -12.45 -15.00 -1.87
C LEU A 85 -13.62 -14.14 -2.40
N ASP A 86 -14.39 -13.59 -1.48
CA ASP A 86 -15.38 -12.57 -1.82
C ASP A 86 -14.71 -11.34 -2.46
N PRO A 87 -15.34 -10.68 -3.44
CA PRO A 87 -14.80 -9.49 -4.10
C PRO A 87 -14.33 -8.37 -3.17
N VAL A 88 -14.87 -8.27 -1.95
CA VAL A 88 -14.45 -7.28 -0.96
C VAL A 88 -12.97 -7.40 -0.58
N TRP A 89 -12.36 -8.57 -0.75
CA TRP A 89 -10.94 -8.81 -0.45
C TRP A 89 -10.02 -8.55 -1.64
N THR A 90 -10.55 -8.60 -2.85
CA THR A 90 -9.75 -8.64 -4.08
C THR A 90 -10.00 -7.45 -4.99
N GLU A 91 -11.20 -6.87 -4.99
CA GLU A 91 -11.60 -5.76 -5.86
C GLU A 91 -11.63 -4.43 -5.09
N GLY A 92 -11.29 -3.33 -5.76
CA GLY A 92 -11.40 -1.98 -5.24
C GLY A 92 -10.46 -1.66 -4.07
N GLN A 93 -9.34 -2.37 -3.96
CA GLN A 93 -8.39 -2.17 -2.86
C GLN A 93 -7.65 -0.85 -3.06
N VAL A 94 -7.71 0.04 -2.08
CA VAL A 94 -7.13 1.39 -2.18
C VAL A 94 -5.81 1.45 -1.42
N PHE A 95 -4.78 1.93 -2.09
CA PHE A 95 -3.43 2.05 -1.54
C PHE A 95 -2.92 3.49 -1.62
N ARG A 96 -2.14 3.89 -0.63
CA ARG A 96 -1.33 5.11 -0.65
C ARG A 96 0.15 4.75 -0.60
N VAL A 97 0.89 5.27 -1.55
CA VAL A 97 2.35 5.11 -1.65
C VAL A 97 2.99 6.43 -1.29
N VAL A 98 3.98 6.39 -0.38
CA VAL A 98 4.76 7.55 0.02
C VAL A 98 6.24 7.21 -0.05
N VAL A 99 7.00 8.04 -0.79
CA VAL A 99 8.46 7.94 -0.86
C VAL A 99 9.07 9.06 -0.02
N ILE A 100 9.80 8.65 1.02
CA ILE A 100 10.43 9.56 2.00
C ILE A 100 11.95 9.45 1.89
N PRO A 101 12.69 10.57 1.83
CA PRO A 101 14.15 10.53 1.94
C PRO A 101 14.62 9.98 3.30
N ALA A 102 15.63 9.10 3.32
CA ALA A 102 16.16 8.46 4.53
C ALA A 102 16.49 9.43 5.67
N ASP A 103 16.98 10.64 5.36
CA ASP A 103 17.35 11.66 6.35
C ASP A 103 16.18 12.06 7.27
N ASN A 104 14.95 11.72 6.90
CA ASN A 104 13.74 12.05 7.65
C ASN A 104 13.20 10.88 8.51
N VAL A 105 13.74 9.66 8.40
CA VAL A 105 13.12 8.45 8.97
C VAL A 105 13.48 8.23 10.45
N ASP A 106 14.61 8.76 10.92
CA ASP A 106 15.23 8.40 12.21
C ASP A 106 14.44 8.81 13.48
N SER A 107 13.25 9.41 13.40
CA SER A 107 12.50 9.86 14.59
C SER A 107 10.98 9.81 14.48
N ILE A 108 10.42 9.16 13.46
CA ILE A 108 8.97 9.22 13.20
C ILE A 108 8.33 7.83 13.22
N ASP A 109 7.16 7.78 13.84
CA ASP A 109 6.27 6.62 13.76
C ASP A 109 5.64 6.57 12.36
N VAL A 110 6.25 5.77 11.50
CA VAL A 110 5.80 5.54 10.12
C VAL A 110 4.57 4.63 10.03
N SER A 111 4.09 4.05 11.13
CA SER A 111 2.87 3.24 11.10
C SER A 111 1.61 4.10 10.91
N ASP A 112 1.66 5.37 11.30
CA ASP A 112 0.61 6.37 11.09
C ASP A 112 0.93 7.27 9.89
N ILE A 113 0.14 7.13 8.84
CA ILE A 113 0.29 7.93 7.61
C ILE A 113 0.18 9.44 7.87
N ASN A 114 -0.54 9.88 8.90
CA ASN A 114 -0.67 11.31 9.21
C ASN A 114 0.67 11.92 9.62
N ASN A 115 1.48 11.18 10.39
CA ASN A 115 2.83 11.61 10.78
C ASN A 115 3.74 11.70 9.54
N VAL A 116 3.62 10.72 8.64
CA VAL A 116 4.36 10.68 7.38
C VAL A 116 3.99 11.83 6.45
N MET A 117 2.70 12.12 6.31
CA MET A 117 2.23 13.26 5.50
C MET A 117 2.74 14.59 6.05
N GLN A 118 2.70 14.76 7.38
CA GLN A 118 3.18 15.98 8.03
C GLN A 118 4.68 16.20 7.78
N LEU A 119 5.49 15.15 7.93
CA LEU A 119 6.93 15.19 7.66
C LEU A 119 7.24 15.47 6.19
N GLY A 120 6.56 14.75 5.30
CA GLY A 120 6.76 14.83 3.86
C GLY A 120 6.20 16.10 3.22
N ASN A 121 5.49 16.93 4.01
CA ASN A 121 4.67 18.05 3.57
C ASN A 121 3.70 17.65 2.43
N ILE A 122 3.08 16.48 2.56
CA ILE A 122 2.13 15.93 1.59
C ILE A 122 0.75 16.49 1.93
N GLN A 123 0.23 17.34 1.03
CA GLN A 123 -1.07 17.99 1.20
C GLN A 123 -2.21 17.24 0.48
N SER A 124 -1.85 16.43 -0.52
CA SER A 124 -2.79 15.65 -1.32
C SER A 124 -2.05 14.49 -1.99
N PHE A 125 -2.81 13.49 -2.42
CA PHE A 125 -2.33 12.39 -3.26
C PHE A 125 -2.90 12.57 -4.67
N ASP A 126 -2.06 12.38 -5.68
CA ASP A 126 -2.53 12.23 -7.05
C ASP A 126 -3.20 10.86 -7.17
N ILE A 127 -4.45 10.84 -7.65
CA ILE A 127 -5.23 9.61 -7.84
C ILE A 127 -4.87 9.03 -9.20
N ARG A 128 -4.51 7.75 -9.22
CA ARG A 128 -4.18 6.98 -10.43
C ARG A 128 -5.26 5.99 -10.79
#